data_AF-A0A923G9U4-F1
#
_entry.id   AF-A0A923G9U4-F1
#
_cell.length_a   1.000
_cell.length_b   1.000
_cell.length_c   1.000
_cell.angle_alpha   90.00
_cell.angle_beta   90.00
_cell.angle_gamma   90.00
#
_symmetry.space_group_name_H-M   'P 1'
#
loop_
_entity.id
_entity.type
_entity.pdbx_description
1 polymer ?
#
loop_
_entity_poly.entity_id
_entity_poly.type
_entity_poly.pdbx_seq_one_letter_code
_entity_poly.pdbx_strand_id
1 'polypeptide(L)'
;MQTEMHPAFKAKLAVLAALLERSQAVRDEARAKAEKGSPRYQASGHGGTWDVVEIATGAVQGFAFSYRTALRFVDAMEVGAASKT
;
A
#
# COMPACT_ATOMS: atom_id res chain seq x y z
N MET A 1 -45.42 -4.94 -4.75
CA MET A 1 -45.35 -5.57 -3.43
C MET A 1 -44.11 -5.04 -2.72
N GLN A 2 -44.25 -4.03 -1.87
CA GLN A 2 -43.15 -3.51 -1.04
C GLN A 2 -43.10 -4.39 0.20
N THR A 3 -42.16 -5.33 0.25
CA THR A 3 -41.88 -6.07 1.48
C THR A 3 -41.12 -5.12 2.41
N GLU A 4 -41.84 -4.49 3.33
CA GLU A 4 -41.21 -3.70 4.38
C GLU A 4 -40.25 -4.60 5.16
N MET A 5 -38.99 -4.17 5.23
CA MET A 5 -37.93 -4.92 5.89
C MET A 5 -38.25 -5.04 7.38
N HIS A 6 -38.27 -6.29 7.87
CA HIS A 6 -38.59 -6.57 9.26
C HIS A 6 -37.66 -5.76 10.21
N PRO A 7 -38.19 -5.09 11.25
CA PRO A 7 -37.44 -4.16 12.09
C PRO A 7 -36.13 -4.71 12.66
N ALA A 8 -36.11 -6.01 13.00
CA ALA A 8 -34.90 -6.68 13.47
C ALA A 8 -33.75 -6.70 12.44
N PHE A 9 -34.06 -6.82 11.14
CA PHE A 9 -33.04 -6.73 10.08
C PHE A 9 -32.56 -5.29 9.90
N LYS A 10 -33.46 -4.30 10.01
CA LYS A 10 -33.09 -2.88 9.96
C LYS A 10 -32.13 -2.49 11.09
N ALA A 11 -32.37 -2.99 12.31
CA ALA A 11 -31.47 -2.78 13.44
C ALA A 11 -30.09 -3.42 13.22
N LYS A 12 -30.04 -4.64 12.64
CA LYS A 12 -28.78 -5.32 12.29
C LYS A 12 -27.97 -4.56 11.26
N LEU A 13 -28.61 -3.96 10.25
CA LEU A 13 -27.92 -3.14 9.24
C LEU A 13 -27.24 -1.92 9.85
N ALA A 14 -27.89 -1.24 10.79
CA ALA A 14 -27.27 -0.11 11.50
C ALA A 14 -26.02 -0.54 12.28
N VAL A 15 -26.09 -1.69 12.96
CA VAL A 15 -24.94 -2.26 13.68
C VAL A 15 -23.80 -2.64 12.74
N LEU A 16 -24.11 -3.27 11.61
CA LEU A 16 -23.11 -3.65 10.60
C LEU A 16 -22.46 -2.42 9.97
N ALA A 17 -23.21 -1.36 9.70
CA ALA A 17 -22.67 -0.09 9.20
C ALA A 17 -21.68 0.52 10.21
N ALA A 18 -22.04 0.56 11.49
CA ALA A 18 -21.13 1.06 12.54
C ALA A 18 -19.87 0.19 12.71
N LEU A 19 -19.97 -1.13 12.52
CA LEU A 19 -18.79 -2.02 12.52
C LEU A 19 -17.91 -1.79 11.29
N LEU A 20 -18.52 -1.58 10.12
CA LEU A 20 -17.79 -1.28 8.89
C LEU A 20 -17.00 0.02 9.03
N GLU A 21 -17.61 1.09 9.53
CA GLU A 21 -16.97 2.39 9.76
C GLU A 21 -15.76 2.26 10.70
N ARG A 22 -15.92 1.56 11.83
CA ARG A 22 -14.81 1.27 12.74
C ARG A 22 -13.69 0.46 12.08
N SER A 23 -14.05 -0.54 11.25
CA SER A 23 -13.07 -1.35 10.53
C SER A 23 -12.31 -0.56 9.47
N GLN A 24 -12.93 0.46 8.87
CA GLN A 24 -12.29 1.35 7.90
C GLN A 24 -11.26 2.22 8.61
N ALA A 25 -11.62 2.86 9.72
CA ALA A 25 -10.70 3.67 10.52
C ALA A 25 -9.45 2.88 10.96
N VAL A 26 -9.62 1.64 11.44
CA VAL A 26 -8.50 0.78 11.85
C VAL A 26 -7.63 0.36 10.65
N ARG A 27 -8.25 0.08 9.49
CA ARG A 27 -7.49 -0.25 8.27
C ARG A 27 -6.72 0.95 7.74
N ASP A 28 -7.30 2.13 7.80
CA ASP A 28 -6.65 3.38 7.38
C ASP A 28 -5.49 3.71 8.32
N GLU A 29 -5.64 3.50 9.63
CA GLU A 29 -4.56 3.63 10.60
C GLU A 29 -3.45 2.59 10.36
N ALA A 30 -3.81 1.33 10.11
CA ALA A 30 -2.85 0.27 9.80
C ALA A 30 -2.11 0.55 8.50
N ARG A 31 -2.81 1.06 7.48
CA ARG A 31 -2.23 1.48 6.21
C ARG A 31 -1.31 2.68 6.38
N ALA A 32 -1.71 3.70 7.13
CA ALA A 32 -0.88 4.85 7.43
C ALA A 32 0.39 4.45 8.21
N LYS A 33 0.29 3.50 9.15
CA LYS A 33 1.45 2.93 9.85
C LYS A 33 2.36 2.12 8.92
N ALA A 34 1.79 1.37 7.98
CA ALA A 34 2.55 0.68 6.95
C ALA A 34 3.25 1.69 6.03
N GLU A 35 2.56 2.72 5.55
CA GLU A 35 3.07 3.77 4.67
C GLU A 35 4.19 4.58 5.33
N LYS A 36 4.16 4.78 6.66
CA LYS A 36 5.21 5.49 7.43
C LYS A 36 6.56 4.75 7.51
N GLY A 37 6.69 3.60 6.84
CA GLY A 37 7.95 2.88 6.65
C GLY A 37 7.94 1.96 5.44
N SER A 38 6.98 2.13 4.52
CA SER A 38 6.93 1.34 3.29
C SER A 38 7.93 1.92 2.30
N PRO A 39 8.80 1.09 1.70
CA PRO A 39 9.68 1.52 0.63
C PRO A 39 8.87 2.16 -0.49
N ARG A 40 9.27 3.35 -0.94
CA ARG A 40 8.75 4.00 -2.15
C ARG A 40 9.27 3.30 -3.41
N TYR A 41 10.44 2.69 -3.34
CA TYR A 41 11.13 2.01 -4.41
C TYR A 41 11.31 0.51 -4.09
N GLN A 42 11.27 -0.32 -5.13
CA GLN A 42 11.46 -1.76 -5.03
C GLN A 42 12.42 -2.25 -6.11
N ALA A 43 13.21 -3.28 -5.79
CA ALA A 43 13.94 -4.07 -6.78
C ALA A 43 13.04 -5.20 -7.32
N SER A 44 12.77 -5.19 -8.64
CA SER A 44 11.98 -6.19 -9.35
C SER A 44 12.88 -7.01 -10.27
N GLY A 45 12.84 -8.34 -10.15
CA GLY A 45 13.69 -9.23 -10.95
C GLY A 45 13.12 -9.47 -12.35
N HIS A 46 13.97 -9.35 -13.37
CA HIS A 46 13.62 -9.60 -14.76
C HIS A 46 14.74 -10.41 -15.47
N GLY A 47 14.62 -11.75 -15.45
CA GLY A 47 15.43 -12.63 -16.32
C GLY A 47 16.97 -12.53 -16.18
N GLY A 48 17.49 -12.00 -15.06
CA GLY A 48 18.93 -11.81 -14.82
C GLY A 48 19.34 -10.37 -14.49
N THR A 49 18.44 -9.41 -14.73
CA THR A 49 18.58 -8.02 -14.24
C THR A 49 17.54 -7.72 -13.16
N TRP A 50 17.78 -6.65 -12.43
CA TRP A 50 16.93 -6.16 -11.36
C TRP A 50 16.61 -4.69 -11.63
N ASP A 51 15.37 -4.40 -11.94
CA ASP A 51 14.89 -3.04 -12.16
C ASP A 51 14.53 -2.41 -10.83
N VAL A 52 14.95 -1.17 -10.60
CA VAL A 52 14.52 -0.36 -9.47
C VAL A 52 13.31 0.44 -9.91
N VAL A 53 12.14 0.14 -9.35
CA VAL A 53 10.85 0.73 -9.73
C VAL A 53 10.28 1.55 -8.60
N GLU A 54 9.67 2.68 -8.92
CA GLU A 54 8.81 3.40 -7.96
C GLU A 54 7.47 2.68 -7.87
N ILE A 55 7.09 2.24 -6.67
CA ILE A 55 5.93 1.35 -6.46
C ILE A 55 4.61 2.04 -6.85
N ALA A 56 4.48 3.34 -6.58
CA ALA A 56 3.24 4.09 -6.85
C ALA A 56 2.96 4.29 -8.34
N THR A 57 4.01 4.44 -9.15
CA THR A 57 3.89 4.83 -10.57
C THR A 57 4.24 3.69 -11.53
N GLY A 58 4.96 2.66 -11.04
CA GLY A 58 5.54 1.63 -11.87
C GLY A 58 6.72 2.12 -12.72
N ALA A 59 7.18 3.36 -12.53
CA ALA A 59 8.27 3.93 -13.32
C ALA A 59 9.61 3.31 -12.93
N VAL A 60 10.34 2.79 -13.92
CA VAL A 60 11.69 2.25 -13.77
C VAL A 60 12.69 3.41 -13.64
N GLN A 61 13.38 3.45 -12.51
CA GLN A 61 14.38 4.48 -12.16
C GLN A 61 15.80 4.06 -12.58
N GLY A 62 16.01 2.76 -12.81
CA GLY A 62 17.27 2.19 -13.27
C GLY A 62 17.27 0.68 -13.12
N PHE A 63 18.40 0.05 -13.43
CA PHE A 63 18.56 -1.40 -13.31
C PHE A 63 19.95 -1.78 -12.81
N ALA A 64 20.08 -3.01 -12.31
CA ALA A 64 21.35 -3.61 -11.91
C ALA A 64 21.41 -5.10 -12.28
N PHE A 65 22.61 -5.60 -12.55
CA PHE A 65 22.84 -7.02 -12.86
C PHE A 65 22.96 -7.91 -11.61
N SER A 66 22.90 -7.33 -10.41
CA SER A 66 22.90 -8.08 -9.17
C SER A 66 21.85 -7.54 -8.20
N TYR A 67 21.19 -8.44 -7.49
CA TYR A 67 20.17 -8.08 -6.50
C TYR A 67 20.74 -7.17 -5.41
N ARG A 68 21.96 -7.46 -4.94
CA ARG A 68 22.62 -6.66 -3.91
C ARG A 68 22.89 -5.24 -4.37
N THR A 69 23.27 -5.04 -5.63
CA THR A 69 23.44 -3.71 -6.21
C THR A 69 22.09 -3.00 -6.35
N ALA A 70 21.04 -3.71 -6.76
CA ALA A 70 19.70 -3.15 -6.84
C ALA A 70 19.19 -2.67 -5.48
N LEU A 71 19.41 -3.42 -4.40
CA LEU A 71 19.04 -2.99 -3.04
C LEU A 71 19.78 -1.73 -2.61
N ARG A 72 21.09 -1.62 -2.85
CA ARG A 72 21.84 -0.38 -2.57
C ARG A 72 21.30 0.82 -3.35
N PHE A 73 20.81 0.58 -4.56
CA PHE A 73 20.20 1.62 -5.37
C PHE A 73 18.82 2.00 -4.81
N VAL A 74 17.98 1.03 -4.41
CA VAL A 74 16.74 1.30 -3.66
C VAL A 74 17.03 2.17 -2.44
N ASP A 75 18.01 1.81 -1.61
CA ASP A 75 18.39 2.60 -0.42
C ASP A 75 18.78 4.04 -0.78
N ALA A 76 19.58 4.22 -1.85
CA ALA A 76 19.96 5.55 -2.31
C ALA A 76 18.76 6.37 -2.82
N MET A 77 17.80 5.72 -3.48
CA MET A 77 16.57 6.36 -3.95
C MET A 77 15.66 6.76 -2.79
N GLU A 78 15.53 5.91 -1.76
CA GLU A 78 14.78 6.24 -0.53
C GLU A 78 15.39 7.44 0.20
N VAL A 79 16.72 7.46 0.38
CA VAL A 79 17.44 8.58 1.00
C VAL A 79 17.28 9.87 0.16
N GLY A 80 17.38 9.74 -1.17
CA GLY A 80 17.17 10.84 -2.10
C GLY A 80 15.74 11.39 -2.08
N ALA A 81 14.73 10.54 -1.87
CA ALA A 81 13.35 10.96 -1.72
C ALA A 81 13.08 11.64 -0.36
N ALA A 82 13.63 11.10 0.73
CA ALA A 82 13.47 11.64 2.08
C ALA A 82 14.17 12.99 2.29
N SER A 83 15.24 13.27 1.53
CA SER A 83 15.99 14.54 1.60
C SER A 83 15.35 15.71 0.83
N LYS A 84 14.31 15.45 0.03
CA LYS A 84 13.62 16.47 -0.79
C LYS A 84 12.30 16.95 -0.18
N THR A 85 11.90 16.35 0.93
CA THR A 85 10.73 16.71 1.76
C THR A 85 11.16 17.53 2.96
#